data_AF-A0A8T3XLK1-F1
#
_entry.id   AF-A0A8T3XLK1-F1
#
_cell.length_a   1.000
_cell.length_b   1.000
_cell.length_c   1.000
_cell.angle_alpha   90.00
_cell.angle_beta   90.00
_cell.angle_gamma   90.00
#
_symmetry.space_group_name_H-M   'P 1'
#
loop_
_entity.id
_entity.type
_entity.pdbx_description
1 polymer ?
#
loop_
_entity_poly.entity_id
_entity_poly.type
_entity_poly.pdbx_seq_one_letter_code
_entity_poly.pdbx_strand_id
1 'polypeptide(L)' 'MDILVIKLGALGDVIRTTAILPGLKARYKSCRIDWVTKKGSSDFLQN' A
#
# COMPACT_ATOMS: atom_id res chain seq x y z
N MET A 1 -10.98 10.69 -3.06
CA MET A 1 -10.64 10.25 -1.69
C MET A 1 -9.17 9.91 -1.68
N ASP A 2 -8.42 10.50 -0.76
CA ASP A 2 -6.97 10.32 -0.67
C ASP A 2 -6.67 9.47 0.57
N ILE A 3 -5.95 8.37 0.37
CA ILE A 3 -5.64 7.38 1.39
C ILE A 3 -4.12 7.24 1.50
N LEU A 4 -3.58 7.42 2.69
CA LEU A 4 -2.17 7.17 3.00
C LEU A 4 -2.04 5.88 3.80
N VAL A 5 -1.28 4.91 3.28
CA VAL A 5 -0.94 3.70 4.01
C VAL A 5 0.50 3.82 4.52
N ILE A 6 0.71 3.60 5.82
CA ILE A 6 2.03 3.63 6.44
C ILE A 6 2.38 2.23 6.92
N LYS A 7 3.39 1.62 6.31
CA LYS A 7 3.90 0.30 6.70
C LYS A 7 5.43 0.26 6.62
N LEU A 8 6.07 0.51 7.76
CA LEU A 8 7.54 0.55 7.90
C LEU A 8 8.15 -0.79 8.36
N GLY A 9 7.43 -1.89 8.15
CA GLY A 9 7.83 -3.25 8.55
C GLY A 9 8.91 -3.86 7.63
N ALA A 10 9.20 -5.13 7.83
CA ALA A 10 10.03 -5.89 6.91
C ALA A 10 9.29 -6.10 5.57
N LEU A 11 10.04 -6.47 4.52
CA LEU A 11 9.49 -6.66 3.17
C LEU A 11 8.26 -7.58 3.15
N GLY A 12 8.34 -8.72 3.86
CA GLY A 12 7.23 -9.67 3.93
C GLY A 12 5.94 -9.06 4.50
N ASP A 13 6.04 -8.12 5.44
CA ASP A 13 4.87 -7.46 6.00
C ASP A 13 4.30 -6.41 5.05
N VAL A 14 5.17 -5.70 4.31
CA VAL A 14 4.76 -4.74 3.27
C VAL A 14 3.96 -5.46 2.20
N ILE A 15 4.49 -6.58 1.67
CA ILE A 15 3.82 -7.40 0.65
C ILE A 15 2.49 -7.94 1.17
N ARG A 16 2.45 -8.54 2.36
CA ARG A 16 1.18 -9.07 2.91
C ARG A 16 0.13 -7.99 3.11
N THR A 17 0.54 -6.75 3.41
CA THR A 17 -0.40 -5.64 3.61
C THR A 17 -1.01 -5.15 2.28
N THR A 18 -0.40 -5.40 1.11
CA THR A 18 -0.99 -5.01 -0.19
C THR A 18 -2.33 -5.70 -0.47
N ALA A 19 -2.62 -6.81 0.21
CA ALA A 19 -3.90 -7.51 0.14
C ALA A 19 -5.11 -6.63 0.52
N ILE A 20 -4.91 -5.49 1.20
CA ILE A 20 -5.99 -4.54 1.51
C ILE A 20 -6.41 -3.69 0.30
N LEU A 21 -5.55 -3.54 -0.72
CA LEU A 21 -5.77 -2.60 -1.83
C LEU A 21 -7.03 -2.91 -2.64
N PRO A 22 -7.36 -4.17 -3.01
CA PRO A 22 -8.60 -4.47 -3.71
C PRO A 22 -9.85 -4.07 -2.92
N GLY A 23 -9.85 -4.33 -1.60
CA GLY A 23 -10.96 -3.94 -0.72
C GLY A 23 -11.12 -2.43 -0.62
N LEU A 24 -10.01 -1.69 -0.51
CA LEU A 24 -10.02 -0.22 -0.50
C LEU A 24 -10.53 0.35 -1.82
N LYS A 25 -10.10 -0.19 -2.96
CA LYS A 25 -10.56 0.24 -4.30
C LYS A 25 -12.02 -0.12 -4.56
N ALA A 26 -12.52 -1.22 -4.01
CA ALA A 26 -13.91 -1.61 -4.12
C ALA A 26 -14.82 -0.68 -3.31
N ARG A 27 -14.44 -0.39 -2.06
CA ARG A 27 -15.19 0.47 -1.13
C ARG A 27 -15.14 1.95 -1.50
N TYR A 28 -13.97 2.43 -1.91
CA TYR A 28 -13.74 3.84 -2.25
C TYR A 28 -13.43 3.94 -3.75
N LYS A 29 -14.47 4.12 -4.55
CA LYS A 29 -14.32 4.32 -6.01
C LYS A 29 -13.43 5.54 -6.29
N SER A 30 -12.54 5.42 -7.27
CA SER A 30 -11.62 6.48 -7.70
C SER A 30 -10.73 7.04 -6.58
N CYS A 31 -10.37 6.24 -5.57
CA CYS A 31 -9.42 6.67 -4.54
C CYS A 31 -7.97 6.72 -5.06
N ARG A 32 -7.21 7.72 -4.60
CA ARG A 32 -5.74 7.73 -4.69
C ARG A 32 -5.19 7.08 -3.43
N ILE A 33 -4.26 6.15 -3.60
CA ILE A 33 -3.61 5.46 -2.48
C ILE A 33 -2.12 5.75 -2.60
N ASP A 34 -1.59 6.48 -1.62
CA ASP A 34 -0.17 6.75 -1.45
C ASP A 34 0.37 5.82 -0.34
N TRP A 35 1.62 5.37 -0.45
CA TRP A 35 2.20 4.41 0.48
C TRP A 35 3.57 4.85 0.99
N VAL A 36 3.74 4.85 2.31
CA VAL A 36 5.01 5.12 2.98
C VAL A 36 5.57 3.80 3.50
N THR A 37 6.75 3.43 2.99
CA THR A 37 7.52 2.26 3.41
C THR A 37 9.00 2.60 3.52
N LYS A 38 9.80 1.69 4.06
CA LYS A 38 11.26 1.82 4.07
C LYS A 38 11.80 1.69 2.64
N LYS A 39 12.91 2.39 2.36
CA LYS A 39 13.57 2.39 1.04
C LYS A 39 13.81 0.98 0.47
N GLY A 40 14.24 0.02 1.29
CA GLY A 40 14.46 -1.37 0.84
C GLY A 40 13.19 -2.14 0.46
N SER A 41 12.01 -1.54 0.60
CA SER A 41 10.72 -2.16 0.26
C SER A 41 9.92 -1.32 -0.75
N SER A 42 10.38 -0.13 -1.15
CA SER A 42 9.66 0.75 -2.09
C SER A 42 9.55 0.14 -3.48
N ASP A 43 10.58 -0.57 -3.92
CA ASP A 43 10.69 -1.09 -5.29
C ASP A 43 9.61 -2.15 -5.59
N PHE A 44 9.09 -2.80 -4.53
CA PHE A 44 8.03 -3.79 -4.64
C PHE A 44 6.62 -3.20 -4.79
N LEU A 45 6.47 -1.89 -4.59
CA LEU A 45 5.20 -1.18 -4.68
C LEU A 45 5.00 -0.46 -6.02
N GLN A 46 5.93 -0.58 -6.96
CA GLN A 46 5.92 0.12 -8.26
C GLN A 46 5.42 -0.73 -9.44
N ASN A 47 4.94 -1.96 -9.20
CA ASN A 47 4.35 -2.84 -10.22
C ASN A 47 2.88 -2.52 -10.45
#